data_AF-A0A453S489-F1
#
_entry.id   AF-A0A453S489-F1
#
_cell.length_a   1.000
_cell.length_b   1.000
_cell.length_c   1.000
_cell.angle_alpha   90.00
_cell.angle_beta   90.00
_cell.angle_gamma   90.00
#
_symmetry.space_group_name_H-M   'P 1'
#
loop_
_entity.id
_entity.type
_entity.pdbx_description
1 polymer ?
#
loop_
_entity_poly.entity_id
_entity_poly.type
_entity_poly.pdbx_seq_one_letter_code
_entity_poly.pdbx_strand_id
1 'polypeptide(L)'
;FCMKLETLQTTSLLIWVVDFSDVQFHQISQDKVHCKGAKPSDLRRPEKLLQLFPTPNGWKGWGEISYGGQECLRRAQAAEYLVRSWMNERYPGIEEKIIAYVMGYDSLKANGGNNDNHSSKEVIDVRLRMDGLFEQEEHADGFVEEFIALYTNGPAGGGGISTGRKNELILHKLLIDRENVFWQANAKNSSIHGPQNRSTDAKKKKRYTGSSATGIQQRWNTKLDEPAPPVSAPAPSGSEIALYRVAHSRAGDKGNDLNLSIIPHFLDDIGRLRTVITPEWVKASLSPLLDHSLFPDDGAIERRNNLLERVLVEIYDVPGISSLNIVVRNILDGGVNCSRRVDRHGKTLSDIILCRKVILPP
;
A
#
# COMPACT_ATOMS: atom_id res chain seq x y z
N PHE A 1 -28.90 0.76 -16.13
CA PHE A 1 -28.58 -0.64 -16.51
C PHE A 1 -27.79 -0.61 -17.80
N CYS A 2 -26.54 -1.07 -17.81
CA CYS A 2 -25.66 -1.01 -18.97
C CYS A 2 -25.22 -2.43 -19.30
N MET A 3 -25.67 -2.99 -20.43
CA MET A 3 -25.15 -4.26 -20.94
C MET A 3 -23.84 -3.98 -21.67
N LYS A 4 -22.74 -4.54 -21.16
CA LYS A 4 -21.46 -4.62 -21.87
C LYS A 4 -21.53 -5.75 -22.90
N LEU A 5 -21.31 -5.42 -24.17
CA LEU A 5 -20.89 -6.36 -25.19
C LEU A 5 -19.38 -6.15 -25.40
N GLU A 6 -18.59 -7.09 -24.91
CA GLU A 6 -17.14 -7.09 -25.07
C GLU A 6 -16.77 -7.67 -26.43
N THR A 7 -16.18 -6.83 -27.29
CA THR A 7 -15.20 -7.26 -28.29
C THR A 7 -14.34 -6.05 -28.65
N LEU A 8 -13.04 -6.29 -28.78
CA LEU A 8 -12.01 -5.30 -29.10
C LEU A 8 -12.30 -4.56 -30.41
N GLN A 9 -13.03 -3.45 -30.34
CA GLN A 9 -13.05 -2.30 -31.25
C GLN A 9 -14.20 -1.38 -30.82
N THR A 10 -13.89 -0.15 -30.41
CA THR A 10 -14.83 0.98 -30.21
C THR A 10 -16.21 0.60 -29.65
N THR A 11 -16.34 0.62 -28.33
CA THR A 11 -17.64 0.53 -27.67
C THR A 11 -18.35 1.87 -27.84
N SER A 12 -19.41 1.93 -28.63
CA SER A 12 -20.36 3.04 -28.55
C SER A 12 -21.61 2.62 -27.76
N LEU A 13 -22.01 3.47 -26.83
CA LEU A 13 -23.05 3.15 -25.86
C LEU A 13 -24.40 3.59 -26.41
N LEU A 14 -25.45 2.79 -26.20
CA LEU A 14 -26.84 3.25 -26.33
C LEU A 14 -27.10 4.24 -25.19
N ILE A 15 -26.94 5.53 -25.48
CA ILE A 15 -27.14 6.62 -24.52
C ILE A 15 -28.61 7.02 -24.55
N TRP A 16 -29.32 6.74 -23.46
CA TRP A 16 -30.64 7.30 -23.16
C TRP A 16 -30.45 8.59 -22.35
N VAL A 17 -31.22 9.63 -22.66
CA VAL A 17 -31.19 10.87 -21.89
C VAL A 17 -32.20 10.74 -20.75
N VAL A 18 -31.72 10.87 -19.52
CA VAL A 18 -32.55 10.87 -18.31
C VAL A 18 -32.68 12.31 -17.83
N ASP A 19 -33.91 12.75 -17.62
CA ASP A 19 -34.22 14.05 -17.03
C ASP A 19 -34.29 13.91 -15.50
N PHE A 20 -33.42 14.66 -14.81
CA PHE A 20 -33.36 14.72 -13.35
C PHE A 20 -33.98 16.01 -12.78
N SER A 21 -34.58 16.87 -13.60
CA SER A 21 -35.08 18.20 -13.19
C SER A 21 -36.15 18.13 -12.10
N ASP A 22 -36.97 17.08 -12.10
CA ASP A 22 -38.03 16.84 -11.10
C ASP A 22 -37.62 15.88 -9.99
N VAL A 23 -36.32 15.55 -9.86
CA VAL A 23 -35.86 14.55 -8.88
C VAL A 23 -35.90 15.11 -7.47
N GLN A 24 -36.62 14.41 -6.61
CA GLN A 24 -36.78 14.75 -5.20
C GLN A 24 -36.37 13.56 -4.33
N PHE A 25 -35.74 13.89 -3.21
CA PHE A 25 -35.35 12.95 -2.17
C PHE A 25 -36.20 13.19 -0.93
N HIS A 26 -36.91 12.15 -0.48
CA HIS A 26 -37.69 12.19 0.75
C HIS A 26 -37.11 11.22 1.76
N GLN A 27 -36.74 11.71 2.94
CA GLN A 27 -36.26 10.85 4.00
C GLN A 27 -37.40 9.99 4.55
N ILE A 28 -37.19 8.66 4.58
CA ILE A 28 -38.16 7.69 5.12
C ILE A 28 -37.75 7.29 6.53
N SER A 29 -36.45 7.14 6.77
CA SER A 29 -35.87 6.87 8.09
C SER A 29 -34.44 7.41 8.16
N GLN A 30 -33.77 7.19 9.30
CA GLN A 30 -32.38 7.60 9.50
C GLN A 30 -31.45 7.11 8.39
N ASP A 31 -31.65 5.88 7.91
CA ASP A 31 -30.77 5.23 6.92
C ASP A 31 -31.49 4.92 5.59
N LYS A 32 -32.63 5.56 5.33
CA LYS A 32 -33.42 5.30 4.10
C LYS A 32 -33.98 6.58 3.50
N VAL A 33 -33.72 6.77 2.21
CA VAL A 33 -34.24 7.88 1.41
C VAL A 33 -34.99 7.33 0.20
N HIS A 34 -36.18 7.88 -0.06
CA HIS A 34 -36.95 7.63 -1.27
C HIS A 34 -36.57 8.65 -2.33
N CYS A 35 -36.12 8.18 -3.51
CA CYS A 35 -35.86 9.03 -4.67
C CYS A 35 -36.99 8.84 -5.69
N LYS A 36 -37.63 9.94 -6.10
CA LYS A 36 -38.70 9.96 -7.12
C LYS A 36 -38.47 11.13 -8.08
N GLY A 37 -38.99 11.02 -9.31
CA GLY A 37 -39.05 12.14 -10.26
C GLY A 37 -38.09 12.05 -11.44
N ALA A 38 -37.18 11.06 -11.46
CA ALA A 38 -36.37 10.79 -12.65
C ALA A 38 -37.28 10.26 -13.77
N LYS A 39 -37.24 10.90 -14.93
CA LYS A 39 -38.05 10.53 -16.10
C LYS A 39 -37.14 10.36 -17.33
N PRO A 40 -37.51 9.51 -18.29
CA PRO A 40 -36.87 9.57 -19.60
C PRO A 40 -37.14 10.94 -20.23
N SER A 41 -36.13 11.55 -20.83
CA SER A 41 -36.32 12.80 -21.57
C SER A 41 -37.16 12.56 -22.83
N ASP A 42 -37.96 13.55 -23.23
CA ASP A 42 -38.72 13.53 -24.49
C ASP A 42 -37.82 13.49 -25.75
N LEU A 43 -36.53 13.79 -25.57
CA LEU A 43 -35.50 13.57 -26.59
C LEU A 43 -35.34 12.07 -26.87
N ARG A 44 -35.92 11.60 -27.98
CA ARG A 44 -35.90 10.18 -28.38
C ARG A 44 -34.50 9.56 -28.40
N ARG A 45 -33.47 10.33 -28.79
CA ARG A 45 -32.04 9.90 -28.82
C ARG A 45 -31.09 11.10 -29.01
N PRO A 46 -29.88 11.07 -28.42
CA PRO A 46 -28.87 12.12 -28.65
C PRO A 46 -28.40 12.18 -30.10
N GLU A 47 -28.21 13.39 -30.64
CA GLU A 47 -27.62 13.63 -31.97
C GLU A 47 -26.13 13.25 -32.01
N LYS A 48 -25.40 13.47 -30.90
CA LYS A 48 -24.00 13.10 -30.76
C LYS A 48 -23.82 11.89 -29.84
N LEU A 49 -22.87 11.04 -30.20
CA LEU A 49 -22.43 9.91 -29.40
C LEU A 49 -21.07 10.20 -28.76
N LEU A 50 -20.90 9.77 -27.51
CA LEU A 50 -19.62 9.80 -26.84
C LEU A 50 -18.72 8.69 -27.40
N GLN A 51 -17.68 9.07 -28.13
CA GLN A 51 -16.59 8.16 -28.47
C GLN A 51 -15.49 8.29 -27.42
N LEU A 52 -15.07 7.14 -26.90
CA LEU A 52 -13.93 6.99 -26.02
C LEU A 52 -12.86 6.20 -26.79
N PHE A 53 -11.64 6.73 -26.87
CA PHE A 53 -10.52 6.01 -27.49
C PHE A 53 -9.26 6.12 -26.62
N PRO A 54 -8.52 5.00 -26.47
CA PRO A 54 -7.31 4.98 -25.67
C PRO A 54 -6.12 5.54 -26.44
N THR A 55 -5.27 6.30 -25.77
CA THR A 55 -3.93 6.67 -26.28
C THR A 55 -2.87 6.38 -25.23
N PRO A 56 -1.63 6.03 -25.64
CA PRO A 56 -0.51 5.91 -24.70
C PRO A 56 -0.29 7.21 -23.93
N ASN A 57 -0.03 7.09 -22.62
CA ASN A 57 0.21 8.19 -21.70
C ASN A 57 1.42 7.91 -20.80
N GLY A 58 2.49 7.40 -21.39
CA GLY A 58 3.74 7.11 -20.69
C GLY A 58 3.72 5.82 -19.88
N TRP A 59 4.55 5.79 -18.84
CA TRP A 59 4.86 4.63 -18.02
C TRP A 59 4.61 4.94 -16.56
N LYS A 60 3.78 4.09 -15.94
CA LYS A 60 3.51 4.15 -14.52
C LYS A 60 4.45 3.22 -13.77
N GLY A 61 5.17 3.75 -12.79
CA GLY A 61 5.92 2.99 -11.78
C GLY A 61 5.27 3.17 -10.42
N TRP A 62 5.24 2.14 -9.59
CA TRP A 62 4.74 2.27 -8.22
C TRP A 62 5.50 1.41 -7.22
N GLY A 63 5.45 1.84 -5.97
CA GLY A 63 6.02 1.14 -4.84
C GLY A 63 5.18 1.31 -3.59
N GLU A 64 5.15 0.25 -2.78
CA GLU A 64 4.51 0.21 -1.48
C GLU A 64 5.41 -0.43 -0.43
N ILE A 65 5.43 0.12 0.79
CA ILE A 65 6.14 -0.46 1.94
C ILE A 65 5.37 -0.18 3.23
N SER A 66 5.36 -1.15 4.14
CA SER A 66 4.65 -1.07 5.42
C SER A 66 5.60 -0.80 6.58
N TYR A 67 5.11 -0.01 7.55
CA TYR A 67 5.74 0.25 8.83
C TYR A 67 4.70 0.04 9.95
N GLY A 68 5.04 -0.75 10.95
CA GLY A 68 4.17 -1.00 12.11
C GLY A 68 4.64 -0.24 13.35
N GLY A 69 3.82 -0.15 14.37
CA GLY A 69 4.17 0.32 15.70
C GLY A 69 4.45 1.82 15.87
N GLN A 70 5.16 2.14 16.95
CA GLN A 70 5.47 3.52 17.33
C GLN A 70 6.26 4.24 16.23
N GLU A 71 5.94 5.51 16.03
CA GLU A 71 6.55 6.39 15.03
C GLU A 71 6.51 5.83 13.59
N CYS A 72 5.58 4.92 13.28
CA CYS A 72 5.44 4.32 11.95
C CYS A 72 5.20 5.37 10.85
N LEU A 73 4.44 6.44 11.16
CA LEU A 73 4.20 7.55 10.24
C LEU A 73 5.49 8.32 9.92
N ARG A 74 6.33 8.60 10.93
CA ARG A 74 7.63 9.26 10.71
C ARG A 74 8.56 8.40 9.86
N ARG A 75 8.53 7.08 10.06
CA ARG A 75 9.28 6.14 9.21
C ARG A 75 8.76 6.14 7.77
N ALA A 76 7.44 6.15 7.56
CA ALA A 76 6.88 6.29 6.21
C ALA A 76 7.30 7.61 5.54
N GLN A 77 7.26 8.73 6.27
CA GLN A 77 7.69 10.04 5.76
C GLN A 77 9.19 10.08 5.44
N ALA A 78 10.03 9.48 6.30
CA ALA A 78 11.46 9.37 6.03
C ALA A 78 11.74 8.50 4.79
N ALA A 79 10.99 7.41 4.60
CA ALA A 79 11.11 6.57 3.41
C ALA A 79 10.70 7.32 2.13
N GLU A 80 9.62 8.09 2.18
CA GLU A 80 9.23 8.95 1.05
C GLU A 80 10.32 9.97 0.70
N TYR A 81 10.86 10.65 1.71
CA TYR A 81 11.93 11.63 1.54
C TYR A 81 13.16 11.01 0.86
N LEU A 82 13.57 9.81 1.29
CA LEU A 82 14.71 9.10 0.71
C LEU A 82 14.47 8.76 -0.77
N VAL A 83 13.33 8.15 -1.10
CA VAL A 83 13.03 7.78 -2.49
C VAL A 83 12.95 9.02 -3.39
N ARG A 84 12.32 10.11 -2.93
CA ARG A 84 12.29 11.36 -3.69
C ARG A 84 13.69 11.91 -3.93
N SER A 85 14.54 11.90 -2.90
CA SER A 85 15.92 12.39 -2.98
C SER A 85 16.75 11.57 -3.98
N TRP A 86 16.71 10.24 -3.89
CA TRP A 86 17.42 9.35 -4.82
C TRP A 86 16.92 9.52 -6.27
N MET A 87 15.61 9.66 -6.44
CA MET A 87 15.02 9.91 -7.76
C MET A 87 15.45 11.25 -8.35
N ASN A 88 15.52 12.31 -7.56
CA ASN A 88 15.96 13.63 -8.02
C ASN A 88 17.47 13.66 -8.31
N GLU A 89 18.27 12.94 -7.54
CA GLU A 89 19.70 12.78 -7.80
C GLU A 89 19.95 12.07 -9.14
N ARG A 90 19.22 10.98 -9.38
CA ARG A 90 19.34 10.18 -10.61
C ARG A 90 18.72 10.86 -11.83
N TYR A 91 17.59 11.55 -11.64
CA TYR A 91 16.82 12.24 -12.67
C TYR A 91 16.35 13.62 -12.17
N PRO A 92 17.17 14.67 -12.36
CA PRO A 92 16.83 16.00 -11.86
C PRO A 92 15.48 16.53 -12.35
N GLY A 93 14.64 16.99 -11.41
CA GLY A 93 13.31 17.55 -11.69
C GLY A 93 12.19 16.52 -11.85
N ILE A 94 12.47 15.23 -11.65
CA ILE A 94 11.45 14.17 -11.80
C ILE A 94 10.43 14.12 -10.67
N GLU A 95 10.70 14.79 -9.55
CA GLU A 95 9.88 14.75 -8.33
C GLU A 95 8.42 15.16 -8.57
N GLU A 96 8.18 16.10 -9.49
CA GLU A 96 6.84 16.58 -9.85
C GLU A 96 5.98 15.50 -10.50
N LYS A 97 6.60 14.42 -11.00
CA LYS A 97 5.95 13.26 -11.61
C LYS A 97 5.53 12.21 -10.58
N ILE A 98 5.92 12.39 -9.32
CA ILE A 98 5.76 11.40 -8.25
C ILE A 98 4.78 11.92 -7.20
N ILE A 99 3.71 11.17 -6.99
CA ILE A 99 2.78 11.37 -5.88
C ILE A 99 3.06 10.34 -4.78
N ALA A 100 2.79 10.70 -3.54
CA ALA A 100 2.90 9.82 -2.39
C ALA A 100 1.71 10.01 -1.46
N TYR A 101 1.31 8.94 -0.79
CA TYR A 101 0.30 8.95 0.25
C TYR A 101 0.49 7.76 1.19
N VAL A 102 -0.08 7.85 2.38
CA VAL A 102 0.06 6.87 3.45
C VAL A 102 -1.29 6.20 3.70
N MET A 103 -1.41 4.94 3.29
CA MET A 103 -2.56 4.11 3.64
C MET A 103 -2.59 3.86 5.15
N GLY A 104 -3.77 3.98 5.75
CA GLY A 104 -3.95 4.03 7.20
C GLY A 104 -3.97 5.45 7.77
N TYR A 105 -3.63 6.47 6.97
CA TYR A 105 -3.56 7.86 7.42
C TYR A 105 -4.28 8.87 6.50
N ASP A 106 -3.87 8.98 5.23
CA ASP A 106 -4.33 10.04 4.32
C ASP A 106 -4.65 9.58 2.88
N SER A 107 -4.65 8.27 2.60
CA SER A 107 -4.87 7.72 1.24
C SER A 107 -6.17 8.11 0.53
N LEU A 108 -7.21 8.52 1.27
CA LEU A 108 -8.51 8.94 0.71
C LEU A 108 -8.78 10.45 0.86
N LYS A 109 -7.86 11.21 1.47
CA LYS A 109 -8.08 12.63 1.72
C LYS A 109 -7.90 13.42 0.42
N ALA A 110 -9.02 13.82 -0.19
CA ALA A 110 -9.03 14.80 -1.29
C ALA A 110 -8.92 16.26 -0.79
N ASN A 111 -9.03 16.49 0.54
CA ASN A 111 -8.96 17.82 1.14
C ASN A 111 -7.56 18.08 1.72
N GLY A 112 -6.80 18.95 1.06
CA GLY A 112 -5.50 19.47 1.50
C GLY A 112 -5.61 20.48 2.66
N GLY A 113 -6.35 20.13 3.71
CA GLY A 113 -6.40 20.93 4.93
C GLY A 113 -5.20 20.61 5.82
N ASN A 114 -4.17 21.45 5.79
CA ASN A 114 -3.00 21.42 6.68
C ASN A 114 -3.31 21.59 8.19
N ASN A 115 -4.57 21.50 8.60
CA ASN A 115 -5.04 21.75 9.97
C ASN A 115 -5.27 20.49 10.80
N ASP A 116 -4.94 19.30 10.27
CA ASP A 116 -4.92 18.10 11.09
C ASP A 116 -3.68 18.16 12.00
N ASN A 117 -3.85 18.68 13.21
CA ASN A 117 -2.88 18.55 14.28
C ASN A 117 -2.44 17.08 14.35
N HIS A 118 -1.18 16.81 14.01
CA HIS A 118 -0.55 15.49 13.94
C HIS A 118 -0.69 14.63 15.21
N SER A 119 -1.20 15.19 16.32
CA SER A 119 -1.08 14.61 17.66
C SER A 119 -2.26 13.75 18.12
N SER A 120 -3.39 13.66 17.39
CA SER A 120 -4.61 13.04 17.95
C SER A 120 -5.00 11.67 17.41
N LYS A 121 -4.26 11.12 16.44
CA LYS A 121 -4.50 9.73 15.97
C LYS A 121 -3.29 8.88 16.30
N GLU A 122 -3.46 7.97 17.25
CA GLU A 122 -2.50 6.91 17.50
C GLU A 122 -2.57 5.94 16.32
N VAL A 123 -1.68 6.14 15.34
CA VAL A 123 -1.55 5.27 14.18
C VAL A 123 -0.56 4.17 14.53
N ILE A 124 -1.02 2.93 14.51
CA ILE A 124 -0.25 1.76 14.94
C ILE A 124 0.34 0.97 13.78
N ASP A 125 -0.08 1.23 12.55
CA ASP A 125 0.50 0.68 11.34
C ASP A 125 0.11 1.54 10.13
N VAL A 126 1.03 1.65 9.17
CA VAL A 126 0.84 2.40 7.93
C VAL A 126 1.47 1.68 6.75
N ARG A 127 1.03 2.04 5.55
CA ARG A 127 1.67 1.63 4.31
C ARG A 127 1.86 2.82 3.40
N LEU A 128 3.13 3.20 3.21
CA LEU A 128 3.52 4.21 2.24
C LEU A 128 3.24 3.66 0.83
N ARG A 129 2.60 4.47 0.00
CA ARG A 129 2.42 4.24 -1.43
C ARG A 129 3.00 5.43 -2.18
N MET A 130 3.86 5.15 -3.16
CA MET A 130 4.36 6.15 -4.09
C MET A 130 4.07 5.70 -5.51
N ASP A 131 3.53 6.61 -6.33
CA ASP A 131 3.21 6.39 -7.72
C ASP A 131 3.87 7.47 -8.58
N GLY A 132 4.60 7.05 -9.60
CA GLY A 132 5.18 7.92 -10.60
C GLY A 132 4.55 7.69 -11.98
N LEU A 133 4.27 8.76 -12.71
CA LEU A 133 3.86 8.70 -14.12
C LEU A 133 4.88 9.44 -14.98
N PHE A 134 5.63 8.69 -15.77
CA PHE A 134 6.79 9.16 -16.50
C PHE A 134 6.61 9.04 -18.01
N GLU A 135 7.28 9.88 -18.79
CA GLU A 135 7.24 9.79 -20.25
C GLU A 135 8.05 8.59 -20.79
N GLN A 136 9.12 8.22 -20.09
CA GLN A 136 10.09 7.20 -20.47
C GLN A 136 9.95 5.95 -19.60
N GLU A 137 10.17 4.76 -20.19
CA GLU A 137 10.09 3.48 -19.48
C GLU A 137 11.20 3.37 -18.44
N GLU A 138 12.38 3.86 -18.81
CA GLU A 138 13.61 3.86 -18.02
C GLU A 138 13.44 4.60 -16.68
N HIS A 139 12.62 5.65 -16.65
CA HIS A 139 12.32 6.38 -15.43
C HIS A 139 11.40 5.59 -14.49
N ALA A 140 10.45 4.82 -15.05
CA ALA A 140 9.60 3.94 -14.26
C ALA A 140 10.40 2.78 -13.66
N ASP A 141 11.36 2.24 -14.43
CA ASP A 141 12.29 1.21 -13.96
C ASP A 141 13.20 1.74 -12.85
N GLY A 142 13.84 2.90 -13.07
CA GLY A 142 14.66 3.56 -12.06
C GLY A 142 13.87 3.85 -10.78
N PHE A 143 12.63 4.31 -10.90
CA PHE A 143 11.74 4.50 -9.74
C PHE A 143 11.51 3.22 -8.93
N VAL A 144 11.23 2.11 -9.60
CA VAL A 144 11.05 0.81 -8.93
C VAL A 144 12.34 0.36 -8.24
N GLU A 145 13.50 0.56 -8.87
CA GLU A 145 14.81 0.26 -8.28
C GLU A 145 15.08 1.08 -7.01
N GLU A 146 14.94 2.41 -7.07
CA GLU A 146 15.16 3.28 -5.90
C GLU A 146 14.17 2.97 -4.77
N PHE A 147 12.92 2.62 -5.12
CA PHE A 147 11.94 2.22 -4.12
C PHE A 147 12.32 0.90 -3.44
N ILE A 148 12.82 -0.09 -4.19
CA ILE A 148 13.29 -1.37 -3.64
C ILE A 148 14.50 -1.16 -2.71
N ALA A 149 15.35 -0.17 -2.99
CA ALA A 149 16.51 0.15 -2.15
C ALA A 149 16.15 0.50 -0.69
N LEU A 150 14.90 0.88 -0.41
CA LEU A 150 14.39 1.07 0.95
C LEU A 150 14.55 -0.16 1.84
N TYR A 151 14.62 -1.36 1.26
CA TYR A 151 14.76 -2.60 2.04
C TYR A 151 16.07 -2.66 2.83
N THR A 152 17.12 -2.05 2.30
CA THR A 152 18.47 -2.04 2.87
C THR A 152 18.90 -0.66 3.35
N ASN A 153 18.41 0.40 2.71
CA ASN A 153 18.83 1.78 2.96
C ASN A 153 17.72 2.67 3.55
N GLY A 154 16.53 2.11 3.76
CA GLY A 154 15.38 2.82 4.31
C GLY A 154 15.29 2.72 5.84
N PRO A 155 14.25 3.35 6.42
CA PRO A 155 13.98 3.30 7.86
C PRO A 155 13.78 1.88 8.38
N ALA A 156 14.16 1.66 9.65
CA ALA A 156 14.07 0.36 10.29
C ALA A 156 12.63 -0.18 10.37
N GLY A 157 12.49 -1.51 10.29
CA GLY A 157 11.19 -2.18 10.39
C GLY A 157 10.31 -2.09 9.13
N GLY A 158 10.85 -1.60 8.00
CA GLY A 158 10.15 -1.63 6.72
C GLY A 158 9.95 -3.06 6.19
N GLY A 159 8.72 -3.40 5.81
CA GLY A 159 8.37 -4.73 5.32
C GLY A 159 7.22 -4.76 4.31
N GLY A 160 6.93 -5.94 3.77
CA GLY A 160 5.84 -6.14 2.81
C GLY A 160 5.96 -5.33 1.51
N ILE A 161 7.19 -5.16 1.00
CA ILE A 161 7.42 -4.34 -0.20
C ILE A 161 6.67 -4.90 -1.40
N SER A 162 5.98 -4.04 -2.15
CA SER A 162 5.29 -4.40 -3.39
C SER A 162 5.53 -3.31 -4.41
N THR A 163 6.02 -3.68 -5.58
CA THR A 163 6.32 -2.74 -6.66
C THR A 163 5.76 -3.23 -7.96
N GLY A 164 5.69 -2.35 -8.94
CA GLY A 164 5.45 -2.76 -10.30
C GLY A 164 5.50 -1.60 -11.26
N ARG A 165 5.33 -1.96 -12.53
CA ARG A 165 5.35 -1.02 -13.64
C ARG A 165 4.36 -1.44 -14.71
N LYS A 166 3.82 -0.46 -15.42
CA LYS A 166 2.97 -0.70 -16.59
C LYS A 166 2.96 0.49 -17.53
N ASN A 167 2.76 0.22 -18.81
CA ASN A 167 2.42 1.26 -19.79
C ASN A 167 0.99 1.75 -19.49
N GLU A 168 0.82 3.08 -19.39
CA GLU A 168 -0.46 3.67 -19.03
C GLU A 168 -1.19 4.17 -20.29
N LEU A 169 -2.50 3.96 -20.33
CA LEU A 169 -3.36 4.47 -21.38
C LEU A 169 -4.27 5.54 -20.79
N ILE A 170 -4.38 6.68 -21.45
CA ILE A 170 -5.40 7.69 -21.14
C ILE A 170 -6.57 7.54 -22.11
N LEU A 171 -7.77 7.80 -21.60
CA LEU A 171 -8.98 7.76 -22.40
C LEU A 171 -9.35 9.17 -22.84
N HIS A 172 -9.25 9.44 -24.13
CA HIS A 172 -9.76 10.68 -24.69
C HIS A 172 -11.25 10.54 -25.00
N LYS A 173 -11.98 11.64 -24.79
CA LYS A 173 -13.39 11.75 -25.13
C LYS A 173 -13.61 12.71 -26.29
N LEU A 174 -14.45 12.30 -27.23
CA LEU A 174 -14.94 13.13 -28.32
C LEU A 174 -16.44 12.90 -28.47
N LEU A 175 -17.18 13.95 -28.85
CA LEU A 175 -18.56 13.81 -29.30
C LEU A 175 -18.57 13.72 -30.83
N ILE A 176 -19.14 12.64 -31.37
CA ILE A 176 -19.22 12.39 -32.81
C ILE A 176 -20.69 12.36 -33.21
N ASP A 177 -21.01 12.97 -34.35
CA ASP A 177 -22.37 12.94 -34.88
C ASP A 177 -22.78 11.50 -35.20
N ARG A 178 -23.99 11.12 -34.79
CA ARG A 178 -24.47 9.74 -34.83
C ARG A 178 -24.49 9.18 -36.25
N GLU A 179 -24.75 10.01 -37.25
CA GLU A 179 -24.72 9.67 -38.67
C GLU A 179 -23.35 9.17 -39.16
N ASN A 180 -22.27 9.53 -38.46
CA ASN A 180 -20.91 9.10 -38.76
C ASN A 180 -20.52 7.78 -38.07
N VAL A 181 -21.41 7.20 -37.25
CA VAL A 181 -21.16 5.96 -36.50
C VAL A 181 -21.88 4.79 -37.18
N PHE A 182 -21.10 3.93 -37.81
CA PHE A 182 -21.60 2.71 -38.45
C PHE A 182 -21.43 1.52 -37.51
N TRP A 183 -22.51 0.74 -37.38
CA TRP A 183 -22.54 -0.43 -36.50
C TRP A 183 -22.56 -1.70 -37.32
N GLN A 184 -21.69 -2.65 -36.96
CA GLN A 184 -21.69 -3.98 -37.53
C GLN A 184 -21.75 -5.00 -36.39
N ALA A 185 -22.76 -5.87 -36.42
CA ALA A 185 -22.86 -7.01 -35.53
C ALA A 185 -22.43 -8.26 -36.30
N ASN A 186 -21.33 -8.87 -35.89
CA ASN A 186 -20.86 -10.12 -36.49
C ASN A 186 -21.17 -11.28 -35.54
N ALA A 187 -21.99 -12.22 -35.99
CA ALA A 187 -22.18 -13.50 -35.30
C ALA A 187 -21.12 -14.49 -35.81
N LYS A 188 -20.23 -14.96 -34.93
CA LYS A 188 -19.30 -16.05 -35.27
C LYS A 188 -20.04 -17.38 -35.21
N ASN A 189 -20.48 -17.90 -36.35
CA ASN A 189 -20.84 -19.31 -36.48
C ASN A 189 -19.56 -20.14 -36.56
N SER A 190 -19.29 -20.99 -35.56
CA SER A 190 -18.17 -21.91 -35.58
C SER A 190 -18.53 -23.20 -36.33
N SER A 191 -18.09 -23.33 -37.59
CA SER A 191 -18.03 -24.62 -38.29
C SER A 191 -16.97 -24.64 -39.41
N ILE A 192 -15.98 -25.54 -39.19
CA ILE A 192 -15.14 -26.36 -40.09
C ILE A 192 -14.43 -25.69 -41.31
N HIS A 193 -13.12 -25.94 -41.38
CA HIS A 193 -12.14 -25.45 -42.36
C HIS A 193 -12.46 -25.74 -43.85
N GLY A 194 -12.18 -24.73 -44.68
CA GLY A 194 -11.99 -24.79 -46.15
C GLY A 194 -11.32 -23.49 -46.64
N PRO A 195 -10.54 -23.49 -47.73
CA PRO A 195 -9.28 -22.74 -47.85
C PRO A 195 -9.45 -21.27 -48.26
N GLN A 196 -8.66 -20.37 -47.64
CA GLN A 196 -8.56 -18.96 -48.02
C GLN A 196 -7.34 -18.69 -48.91
N ASN A 197 -7.60 -18.11 -50.07
CA ASN A 197 -6.61 -17.48 -50.93
C ASN A 197 -6.41 -16.00 -50.55
N ARG A 198 -5.12 -15.67 -50.39
CA ARG A 198 -4.36 -14.41 -50.33
C ARG A 198 -5.01 -13.03 -50.64
N SER A 199 -4.47 -12.07 -49.87
CA SER A 199 -3.78 -10.82 -50.27
C SER A 199 -4.44 -9.49 -49.84
N THR A 200 -3.70 -8.73 -49.00
CA THR A 200 -3.12 -7.37 -49.22
C THR A 200 -4.17 -6.24 -49.18
N ASP A 201 -3.98 -5.08 -48.55
CA ASP A 201 -2.75 -4.30 -48.45
C ASP A 201 -2.85 -3.23 -47.35
N ALA A 202 -1.68 -2.73 -46.93
CA ALA A 202 -1.48 -1.73 -45.89
C ALA A 202 -1.83 -0.29 -46.34
N LYS A 203 -2.14 0.62 -45.37
CA LYS A 203 -1.66 2.02 -45.40
C LYS A 203 -1.85 2.81 -44.08
N LYS A 204 -0.68 3.21 -43.55
CA LYS A 204 -0.25 4.39 -42.76
C LYS A 204 -1.30 5.31 -42.08
N LYS A 205 -1.06 5.62 -40.79
CA LYS A 205 -1.55 6.83 -40.11
C LYS A 205 -0.40 7.66 -39.49
N LYS A 206 -0.51 8.97 -39.66
CA LYS A 206 0.40 10.04 -39.21
C LYS A 206 0.21 10.32 -37.71
N ARG A 207 1.31 10.60 -37.02
CA ARG A 207 1.39 11.08 -35.62
C ARG A 207 1.07 12.57 -35.55
N TYR A 208 0.30 12.96 -34.53
CA TYR A 208 0.18 14.33 -34.04
C TYR A 208 0.51 14.36 -32.55
N THR A 209 1.27 15.38 -32.16
CA THR A 209 1.80 15.68 -30.83
C THR A 209 0.95 16.77 -30.16
N GLY A 210 0.79 16.69 -28.83
CA GLY A 210 0.23 17.74 -27.96
C GLY A 210 0.18 17.20 -26.52
N SER A 211 1.11 17.60 -25.66
CA SER A 211 1.17 18.82 -24.82
C SER A 211 0.64 18.53 -23.41
N SER A 212 1.56 18.68 -22.45
CA SER A 212 1.48 18.34 -21.04
C SER A 212 0.48 19.19 -20.25
N ALA A 213 -0.12 18.57 -19.23
CA ALA A 213 -0.84 19.25 -18.17
C ALA A 213 0.05 19.37 -16.93
N THR A 214 0.02 20.56 -16.35
CA THR A 214 0.81 21.07 -15.22
C THR A 214 0.45 20.39 -13.89
N GLY A 215 1.47 19.89 -13.19
CA GLY A 215 1.36 19.29 -11.86
C GLY A 215 1.22 20.35 -10.76
N ILE A 216 0.42 20.01 -9.74
CA ILE A 216 0.22 20.79 -8.52
C ILE A 216 1.36 20.44 -7.56
N GLN A 217 2.31 21.37 -7.37
CA GLN A 217 3.35 21.25 -6.35
C GLN A 217 2.73 21.50 -4.97
N GLN A 218 2.67 20.47 -4.12
CA GLN A 218 2.50 20.66 -2.68
C GLN A 218 3.88 20.76 -2.04
N ARG A 219 4.14 21.89 -1.39
CA ARG A 219 5.40 22.23 -0.73
C ARG A 219 5.40 21.63 0.67
N TRP A 220 6.16 20.56 0.87
CA TRP A 220 6.26 19.87 2.16
C TRP A 220 7.39 20.48 2.99
N ASN A 221 7.13 20.63 4.28
CA ASN A 221 8.04 21.29 5.22
C ASN A 221 9.19 20.33 5.58
N THR A 222 10.38 20.58 5.06
CA THR A 222 11.57 19.69 5.07
C THR A 222 12.38 19.69 6.37
N LYS A 223 11.82 20.11 7.51
CA LYS A 223 12.53 20.01 8.79
C LYS A 223 12.41 18.59 9.35
N LEU A 224 13.27 17.70 8.88
CA LEU A 224 13.68 16.53 9.65
C LEU A 224 14.43 17.05 10.88
N ASP A 225 13.89 16.80 12.08
CA ASP A 225 14.58 17.10 13.34
C ASP A 225 15.97 16.46 13.33
N GLU A 226 16.95 17.15 13.92
CA GLU A 226 18.31 16.61 14.09
C GLU A 226 18.28 15.23 14.76
N PRO A 227 19.19 14.31 14.38
CA PRO A 227 19.28 13.01 15.01
C PRO A 227 19.48 13.18 16.52
N ALA A 228 18.59 12.57 17.31
CA ALA A 228 18.66 12.62 18.75
C ALA A 228 20.05 12.14 19.22
N PRO A 229 20.68 12.82 20.20
CA PRO A 229 21.97 12.38 20.75
C PRO A 229 21.85 10.95 21.30
N PRO A 230 22.96 10.17 21.32
CA PRO A 230 22.95 8.84 21.93
C PRO A 230 22.41 8.93 23.36
N VAL A 231 21.46 8.05 23.67
CA VAL A 231 20.76 8.06 24.96
C VAL A 231 21.79 7.78 26.05
N SER A 232 22.14 8.83 26.81
CA SER A 232 23.20 8.78 27.83
C SER A 232 22.70 8.37 29.21
N ALA A 233 21.42 8.02 29.34
CA ALA A 233 20.76 7.70 30.61
C ALA A 233 20.00 6.37 30.53
N PRO A 234 19.96 5.61 31.65
CA PRO A 234 19.16 4.39 31.72
C PRO A 234 17.67 4.68 31.60
N ALA A 235 16.93 3.71 31.06
CA ALA A 235 15.47 3.79 31.01
C ALA A 235 14.86 3.86 32.44
N PRO A 236 13.74 4.57 32.64
CA PRO A 236 13.12 4.71 33.95
C PRO A 236 12.75 3.34 34.55
N SER A 237 13.00 3.17 35.86
CA SER A 237 12.61 1.98 36.62
C SER A 237 11.23 2.13 37.25
N GLY A 238 10.53 1.01 37.45
CA GLY A 238 9.26 0.97 38.19
C GLY A 238 8.03 1.58 37.49
N SER A 239 8.21 2.29 36.37
CA SER A 239 7.12 2.80 35.53
C SER A 239 6.91 1.96 34.28
N GLU A 240 5.66 1.83 33.85
CA GLU A 240 5.31 1.19 32.59
C GLU A 240 5.81 2.04 31.39
N ILE A 241 6.67 1.46 30.54
CA ILE A 241 7.26 2.11 29.37
C ILE A 241 7.19 1.20 28.14
N ALA A 242 6.91 1.75 26.97
CA ALA A 242 6.97 0.99 25.72
C ALA A 242 8.42 0.54 25.44
N LEU A 243 8.60 -0.72 25.07
CA LEU A 243 9.92 -1.29 24.79
C LEU A 243 10.65 -0.56 23.66
N TYR A 244 9.91 0.03 22.72
CA TYR A 244 10.42 0.94 21.68
C TYR A 244 11.29 2.09 22.24
N ARG A 245 10.94 2.61 23.43
CA ARG A 245 11.68 3.70 24.09
C ARG A 245 12.91 3.22 24.86
N VAL A 246 13.12 1.91 24.96
CA VAL A 246 14.20 1.29 25.73
C VAL A 246 15.17 0.54 24.81
N ALA A 247 14.69 -0.01 23.69
CA ALA A 247 15.49 -0.85 22.81
C ALA A 247 15.14 -0.67 21.33
N HIS A 248 16.14 -0.94 20.49
CA HIS A 248 15.99 -1.26 19.09
C HIS A 248 15.70 -2.76 18.90
N SER A 249 14.97 -3.08 17.83
CA SER A 249 14.79 -4.46 17.38
C SER A 249 14.82 -4.55 15.87
N ARG A 250 15.30 -5.68 15.36
CA ARG A 250 15.13 -6.10 13.97
C ARG A 250 14.53 -7.49 13.94
N ALA A 251 13.72 -7.75 12.92
CA ALA A 251 13.12 -9.05 12.69
C ALA A 251 13.51 -9.61 11.32
N GLY A 252 13.57 -10.92 11.23
CA GLY A 252 13.73 -11.65 9.97
C GLY A 252 13.19 -13.07 10.07
N ASP A 253 12.82 -13.63 8.93
CA ASP A 253 12.31 -14.99 8.84
C ASP A 253 13.40 -16.00 8.46
N LYS A 254 13.20 -17.25 8.89
CA LYS A 254 13.86 -18.41 8.29
C LYS A 254 12.88 -19.58 8.25
N GLY A 255 12.24 -19.78 7.11
CA GLY A 255 11.17 -20.77 7.02
C GLY A 255 10.01 -20.36 7.93
N ASN A 256 9.49 -21.29 8.74
CA ASN A 256 8.39 -20.97 9.65
C ASN A 256 8.82 -20.28 10.97
N ASP A 257 10.11 -19.94 11.09
CA ASP A 257 10.71 -19.40 12.31
C ASP A 257 10.98 -17.91 12.18
N LEU A 258 10.75 -17.17 13.26
CA LEU A 258 11.03 -15.75 13.39
C LEU A 258 12.31 -15.57 14.23
N ASN A 259 13.23 -14.74 13.76
CA ASN A 259 14.37 -14.28 14.53
C ASN A 259 14.24 -12.79 14.83
N LEU A 260 14.48 -12.41 16.09
CA LEU A 260 14.33 -11.06 16.62
C LEU A 260 15.58 -10.67 17.40
N SER A 261 16.07 -9.45 17.20
CA SER A 261 17.08 -8.86 18.09
C SER A 261 16.43 -7.91 19.10
N ILE A 262 17.00 -7.79 20.30
CA ILE A 262 16.68 -6.73 21.25
C ILE A 262 18.00 -6.10 21.69
N ILE A 263 18.22 -4.85 21.29
CA ILE A 263 19.43 -4.09 21.58
C ILE A 263 19.01 -2.84 22.35
N PRO A 264 19.35 -2.69 23.64
CA PRO A 264 18.96 -1.52 24.42
C PRO A 264 19.59 -0.24 23.86
N HIS A 265 18.89 0.88 23.99
CA HIS A 265 19.43 2.22 23.69
C HIS A 265 20.57 2.58 24.65
N PHE A 266 20.48 2.12 25.90
CA PHE A 266 21.51 2.25 26.93
C PHE A 266 22.02 0.86 27.33
N LEU A 267 23.29 0.55 27.05
CA LEU A 267 23.83 -0.82 27.08
C LEU A 267 23.67 -1.53 28.43
N ASP A 268 23.73 -0.80 29.55
CA ASP A 268 23.63 -1.39 30.89
C ASP A 268 22.20 -1.83 31.24
N ASP A 269 21.18 -1.43 30.47
CA ASP A 269 19.80 -1.89 30.66
C ASP A 269 19.61 -3.36 30.25
N ILE A 270 20.60 -4.01 29.60
CA ILE A 270 20.49 -5.41 29.18
C ILE A 270 20.18 -6.36 30.34
N GLY A 271 20.78 -6.11 31.52
CA GLY A 271 20.53 -6.91 32.72
C GLY A 271 19.06 -6.84 33.15
N ARG A 272 18.47 -5.64 33.08
CA ARG A 272 17.08 -5.36 33.42
C ARG A 272 16.14 -5.99 32.38
N LEU A 273 16.46 -5.84 31.09
CA LEU A 273 15.69 -6.45 29.99
C LEU A 273 15.64 -7.97 30.06
N ARG A 274 16.74 -8.64 30.44
CA ARG A 274 16.78 -10.11 30.65
C ARG A 274 15.75 -10.60 31.66
N THR A 275 15.47 -9.82 32.70
CA THR A 275 14.49 -10.21 33.73
C THR A 275 13.06 -10.14 33.23
N VAL A 276 12.79 -9.29 32.23
CA VAL A 276 11.44 -9.03 31.71
C VAL A 276 11.14 -9.86 30.46
N ILE A 277 12.12 -9.98 29.55
CA ILE A 277 11.95 -10.66 28.27
C ILE A 277 12.20 -12.16 28.47
N THR A 278 11.19 -12.85 28.99
CA THR A 278 11.20 -14.31 29.14
C THR A 278 10.58 -15.03 27.94
N PRO A 279 10.82 -16.34 27.75
CA PRO A 279 10.17 -17.13 26.70
C PRO A 279 8.64 -17.01 26.72
N GLU A 280 8.03 -17.00 27.90
CA GLU A 280 6.59 -16.87 28.11
C GLU A 280 6.09 -15.48 27.69
N TRP A 281 6.83 -14.44 28.06
CA TRP A 281 6.51 -13.06 27.67
C TRP A 281 6.55 -12.87 26.16
N VAL A 282 7.57 -13.41 25.49
CA VAL A 282 7.70 -13.37 24.02
C VAL A 282 6.55 -14.14 23.36
N LYS A 283 6.26 -15.35 23.86
CA LYS A 283 5.18 -16.20 23.34
C LYS A 283 3.81 -15.53 23.47
N ALA A 284 3.53 -14.90 24.61
CA ALA A 284 2.30 -14.13 24.81
C ALA A 284 2.25 -12.87 23.91
N SER A 285 3.39 -12.21 23.73
CA SER A 285 3.46 -11.00 22.88
C SER A 285 3.15 -11.28 21.42
N LEU A 286 3.56 -12.46 20.92
CA LEU A 286 3.40 -12.88 19.52
C LEU A 286 2.19 -13.79 19.27
N SER A 287 1.46 -14.22 20.30
CA SER A 287 0.29 -15.09 20.12
C SER A 287 -0.77 -14.56 19.14
N PRO A 288 -1.00 -13.23 19.00
CA PRO A 288 -1.97 -12.73 18.01
C PRO A 288 -1.62 -13.09 16.56
N LEU A 289 -0.36 -13.45 16.27
CA LEU A 289 0.03 -13.91 14.94
C LEU A 289 -0.65 -15.24 14.55
N LEU A 290 -1.12 -16.02 15.51
CA LEU A 290 -1.79 -17.29 15.27
C LEU A 290 -3.31 -17.13 15.11
N ASP A 291 -3.84 -15.92 15.26
CA ASP A 291 -5.27 -15.67 15.06
C ASP A 291 -5.61 -15.68 13.57
N HIS A 292 -6.61 -16.49 13.19
CA HIS A 292 -7.06 -16.62 11.80
C HIS A 292 -8.36 -15.84 11.50
N SER A 293 -9.03 -15.34 12.54
CA SER A 293 -10.30 -14.62 12.43
C SER A 293 -10.36 -13.50 13.46
N LEU A 294 -10.96 -12.38 13.08
CA LEU A 294 -11.31 -11.29 14.01
C LEU A 294 -12.51 -11.64 14.90
N PHE A 295 -13.26 -12.68 14.51
CA PHE A 295 -14.42 -13.21 15.23
C PHE A 295 -14.19 -14.71 15.43
N PRO A 296 -13.37 -15.10 16.42
CA PRO A 296 -13.06 -16.50 16.64
C PRO A 296 -14.26 -17.23 17.25
N ASP A 297 -14.62 -18.38 16.67
CA ASP A 297 -15.47 -19.38 17.32
C ASP A 297 -14.63 -20.30 18.21
N ASP A 298 -15.29 -21.15 19.01
CA ASP A 298 -14.60 -22.06 19.94
C ASP A 298 -13.56 -22.94 19.22
N GLY A 299 -13.87 -23.39 17.99
CA GLY A 299 -12.95 -24.20 17.19
C GLY A 299 -11.74 -23.41 16.65
N ALA A 300 -11.89 -22.11 16.37
CA ALA A 300 -10.77 -21.23 16.03
C ALA A 300 -9.86 -21.01 17.25
N ILE A 301 -10.44 -20.83 18.43
CA ILE A 301 -9.68 -20.69 19.69
C ILE A 301 -8.88 -21.96 20.00
N GLU A 302 -9.51 -23.13 19.87
CA GLU A 302 -8.85 -24.42 20.08
C GLU A 302 -7.68 -24.62 19.11
N ARG A 303 -7.89 -24.38 17.81
CA ARG A 303 -6.83 -24.46 16.80
C ARG A 303 -5.66 -23.52 17.10
N ARG A 304 -5.94 -22.28 17.50
CA ARG A 304 -4.92 -21.31 17.90
C ARG A 304 -4.11 -21.81 19.10
N ASN A 305 -4.76 -22.36 20.12
CA ASN A 305 -4.09 -22.92 21.29
C ASN A 305 -3.18 -24.10 20.90
N ASN A 306 -3.68 -25.02 20.07
CA ASN A 306 -2.91 -26.16 19.55
C ASN A 306 -1.69 -25.73 18.72
N LEU A 307 -1.78 -24.62 17.98
CA LEU A 307 -0.63 -24.03 17.29
C LEU A 307 0.34 -23.39 18.28
N LEU A 308 -0.16 -22.66 19.27
CA LEU A 308 0.65 -21.98 20.27
C LEU A 308 1.47 -22.98 21.08
N GLU A 309 0.95 -24.16 21.39
CA GLU A 309 1.71 -25.24 22.05
C GLU A 309 2.96 -25.67 21.27
N ARG A 310 2.91 -25.61 19.93
CA ARG A 310 4.03 -25.97 19.03
C ARG A 310 5.08 -24.85 18.89
N VAL A 311 4.79 -23.66 19.41
CA VAL A 311 5.72 -22.52 19.40
C VAL A 311 6.73 -22.70 20.51
N LEU A 312 8.01 -22.80 20.10
CA LEU A 312 9.18 -22.81 20.98
C LEU A 312 9.85 -21.44 20.92
N VAL A 313 10.21 -20.88 22.08
CA VAL A 313 10.99 -19.64 22.16
C VAL A 313 12.35 -19.94 22.77
N GLU A 314 13.40 -19.57 22.07
CA GLU A 314 14.79 -19.70 22.49
C GLU A 314 15.41 -18.29 22.58
N ILE A 315 15.97 -17.94 23.73
CA ILE A 315 16.60 -16.64 23.96
C ILE A 315 18.09 -16.85 24.15
N TYR A 316 18.89 -16.19 23.32
CA TYR A 316 20.33 -16.27 23.29
C TYR A 316 20.94 -14.94 23.71
N ASP A 317 21.81 -14.97 24.72
CA ASP A 317 22.60 -13.83 25.12
C ASP A 317 23.72 -13.54 24.11
N VAL A 318 23.87 -12.28 23.73
CA VAL A 318 24.95 -11.81 22.84
C VAL A 318 25.76 -10.75 23.59
N PRO A 319 26.65 -11.16 24.51
CA PRO A 319 27.27 -10.25 25.46
C PRO A 319 28.18 -9.20 24.81
N GLY A 320 28.78 -9.50 23.66
CA GLY A 320 29.70 -8.58 22.98
C GLY A 320 29.07 -7.26 22.52
N ILE A 321 27.74 -7.21 22.36
CA ILE A 321 26.98 -6.01 21.96
C ILE A 321 25.81 -5.71 22.92
N SER A 322 25.84 -6.29 24.13
CA SER A 322 24.80 -6.13 25.16
C SER A 322 23.38 -6.34 24.63
N SER A 323 23.14 -7.44 23.88
CA SER A 323 21.84 -7.69 23.25
C SER A 323 21.30 -9.11 23.48
N LEU A 324 20.02 -9.29 23.17
CA LEU A 324 19.36 -10.60 23.10
C LEU A 324 19.05 -10.95 21.64
N ASN A 325 19.27 -12.21 21.27
CA ASN A 325 18.76 -12.79 20.02
C ASN A 325 17.69 -13.83 20.36
N ILE A 326 16.49 -13.64 19.86
CA ILE A 326 15.31 -14.42 20.20
C ILE A 326 14.85 -15.18 18.96
N VAL A 327 14.86 -16.50 19.03
CA VAL A 327 14.36 -17.38 17.97
C VAL A 327 13.01 -17.94 18.40
N VAL A 328 11.98 -17.67 17.61
CA VAL A 328 10.61 -18.14 17.83
C VAL A 328 10.25 -19.12 16.73
N ARG A 329 10.18 -20.40 17.08
CA ARG A 329 9.91 -21.48 16.13
C ARG A 329 8.42 -21.58 15.82
N ASN A 330 8.10 -21.94 14.58
CA ASN A 330 6.75 -22.27 14.13
C ASN A 330 5.68 -21.17 14.27
N ILE A 331 6.04 -19.89 14.06
CA ILE A 331 5.13 -18.74 14.28
C ILE A 331 4.70 -18.01 12.99
N LEU A 332 5.40 -18.23 11.86
CA LEU A 332 5.28 -17.36 10.68
C LEU A 332 4.26 -17.77 9.61
N ASP A 333 3.34 -18.69 9.89
CA ASP A 333 2.33 -19.15 8.92
C ASP A 333 2.98 -19.69 7.62
N GLY A 334 4.02 -20.50 7.77
CA GLY A 334 4.78 -21.10 6.67
C GLY A 334 5.90 -20.23 6.08
N GLY A 335 6.19 -19.08 6.68
CA GLY A 335 7.29 -18.21 6.28
C GLY A 335 7.05 -17.50 4.95
N VAL A 336 8.09 -16.86 4.39
CA VAL A 336 7.96 -16.01 3.20
C VAL A 336 7.19 -16.65 2.06
N ASN A 337 7.36 -17.94 1.79
CA ASN A 337 6.76 -18.60 0.64
C ASN A 337 5.25 -18.88 0.78
N CYS A 338 4.74 -18.97 2.00
CA CYS A 338 3.34 -19.34 2.26
C CYS A 338 2.56 -18.30 3.05
N SER A 339 3.25 -17.40 3.76
CA SER A 339 2.61 -16.45 4.65
C SER A 339 1.58 -15.62 3.92
N ARG A 340 0.39 -15.52 4.53
CA ARG A 340 -0.74 -14.74 4.00
C ARG A 340 -0.70 -13.27 4.44
N ARG A 341 0.29 -12.88 5.23
CA ARG A 341 0.43 -11.51 5.75
C ARG A 341 0.95 -10.57 4.67
N VAL A 342 0.61 -9.27 4.80
CA VAL A 342 1.14 -8.20 3.95
C VAL A 342 2.66 -8.18 3.96
N ASP A 343 3.26 -8.30 5.15
CA ASP A 343 4.70 -8.49 5.31
C ASP A 343 5.06 -9.98 5.44
N ARG A 344 5.25 -10.62 4.29
CA ARG A 344 5.63 -12.04 4.21
C ARG A 344 6.98 -12.35 4.85
N HIS A 345 7.88 -11.37 4.92
CA HIS A 345 9.23 -11.52 5.49
C HIS A 345 9.28 -11.28 7.00
N GLY A 346 8.19 -10.82 7.60
CA GLY A 346 8.10 -10.59 9.03
C GLY A 346 9.03 -9.51 9.59
N LYS A 347 9.51 -8.57 8.76
CA LYS A 347 10.40 -7.47 9.19
C LYS A 347 9.73 -6.51 10.15
N THR A 348 8.46 -6.23 9.90
CA THR A 348 7.58 -5.41 10.75
C THR A 348 7.22 -6.10 12.07
N LEU A 349 7.47 -7.40 12.24
CA LEU A 349 7.09 -8.13 13.47
C LEU A 349 7.92 -7.72 14.69
N SER A 350 9.08 -7.09 14.47
CA SER A 350 9.83 -6.43 15.55
C SER A 350 8.98 -5.39 16.28
N ASP A 351 8.13 -4.66 15.54
CA ASP A 351 7.27 -3.62 16.09
C ASP A 351 6.18 -4.18 17.03
N ILE A 352 5.77 -5.45 16.87
CA ILE A 352 4.81 -6.10 17.79
C ILE A 352 5.37 -6.16 19.20
N ILE A 353 6.66 -6.50 19.33
CA ILE A 353 7.35 -6.58 20.61
C ILE A 353 7.72 -5.19 21.10
N LEU A 354 8.21 -4.31 20.22
CA LEU A 354 8.57 -2.93 20.61
C LEU A 354 7.36 -2.11 21.10
N CYS A 355 6.16 -2.40 20.63
CA CYS A 355 4.94 -1.75 21.13
C CYS A 355 4.46 -2.28 22.48
N ARG A 356 4.99 -3.41 22.95
CA ARG A 356 4.64 -3.90 24.28
C ARG A 356 5.22 -2.99 25.34
N LYS A 357 4.41 -2.79 26.38
CA LYS A 357 4.82 -2.07 27.56
C LYS A 357 5.50 -3.02 28.53
N VAL A 358 6.58 -2.55 29.15
CA VAL A 358 7.41 -3.27 30.10
C VAL A 358 7.62 -2.43 31.35
N ILE A 359 7.82 -3.06 32.49
CA ILE A 359 8.24 -2.42 33.73
C ILE A 359 9.64 -2.93 34.02
N LEU A 360 10.63 -2.05 33.94
CA LEU A 360 12.02 -2.43 34.21
C LEU A 360 12.28 -2.41 35.73
N PRO A 361 12.98 -3.42 36.27
CA PRO A 361 13.42 -3.40 37.68
C PRO A 361 14.34 -2.20 37.97
N PRO A 362 14.53 -1.85 39.26
CA PRO A 362 15.47 -0.82 39.69
C PRO A 362 16.91 -1.08 39.25
#